data_AF-A0A255HIP6-F1
#
_entry.id   AF-A0A255HIP6-F1
#
_cell.length_a   1.000
_cell.length_b   1.000
_cell.length_c   1.000
_cell.angle_alpha   90.00
_cell.angle_beta   90.00
_cell.angle_gamma   90.00
#
_symmetry.space_group_name_H-M   'P 1'
#
loop_
_entity.id
_entity.type
_entity.pdbx_description
1 polymer ?
#
loop_
_entity_poly.entity_id
_entity_poly.type
_entity_poly.pdbx_seq_one_letter_code
_entity_poly.pdbx_strand_id
1 'polypeptide(L)'
;MNTYRTGPFFSRLLPATVNRLALLQFNVSLDEEHTFLHVALERGEHIDLGERAHHYFLVTLARQRLKDARCGGDPSGQGWIAVDALAKMLGLDTGHLNIHIYRARRHLASALPSSSDSEAVLERRRGEVRIGALPFRIVRGSLLEGEFVPAPATLPAHSM
;
A
#
# COMPACT_ATOMS: atom_id res chain seq x y z
N MET A 1 -9.23 11.02 -25.23
CA MET A 1 -8.04 11.59 -24.56
C MET A 1 -8.50 12.14 -23.22
N ASN A 2 -8.64 11.29 -22.20
CA ASN A 2 -9.27 11.68 -20.94
C ASN A 2 -8.18 12.11 -19.95
N THR A 3 -8.02 13.41 -19.78
CA THR A 3 -7.13 14.00 -18.79
C THR A 3 -7.76 13.84 -17.40
N TYR A 4 -7.28 12.87 -16.62
CA TYR A 4 -7.59 12.80 -15.19
C TYR A 4 -6.98 14.02 -14.52
N ARG A 5 -7.82 15.02 -14.27
CA ARG A 5 -7.49 16.24 -13.56
C ARG A 5 -7.29 15.86 -12.09
N THR A 6 -6.04 15.56 -11.72
CA THR A 6 -5.59 15.44 -10.33
C THR A 6 -5.73 16.81 -9.65
N GLY A 7 -6.90 17.06 -9.07
CA GLY A 7 -7.12 18.20 -8.18
C GLY A 7 -6.43 18.00 -6.82
N PRO A 8 -6.06 19.09 -6.12
CA PRO A 8 -5.34 19.01 -4.85
C PRO A 8 -6.34 18.68 -3.72
N PHE A 9 -6.69 17.40 -3.57
CA PHE A 9 -7.51 16.91 -2.44
C PHE A 9 -6.64 16.43 -1.26
N PHE A 10 -5.33 16.67 -1.29
CA PHE A 10 -4.35 16.12 -0.33
C PHE A 10 -4.24 16.88 1.00
N SER A 11 -4.87 18.04 1.15
CA SER A 11 -4.76 18.84 2.38
C SER A 11 -5.89 18.56 3.38
N ARG A 12 -5.92 17.36 3.98
CA ARG A 12 -6.65 17.20 5.24
C ARG A 12 -6.03 16.15 6.16
N LEU A 13 -5.18 16.65 7.07
CA LEU A 13 -4.87 16.09 8.39
C LEU A 13 -4.31 14.66 8.41
N LEU A 14 -3.11 14.47 7.84
CA LEU A 14 -2.20 13.45 8.36
C LEU A 14 -1.49 14.04 9.60
N PRO A 15 -1.41 13.32 10.74
CA PRO A 15 -0.68 13.80 11.91
C PRO A 15 0.79 14.06 11.55
N ALA A 16 1.41 15.06 12.17
CA ALA A 16 2.78 15.51 11.84
C ALA A 16 3.87 14.42 11.95
N THR A 17 3.58 13.28 12.57
CA THR A 17 4.45 12.09 12.61
C THR A 17 4.43 11.28 11.30
N VAL A 18 3.38 11.38 10.50
CA VAL A 18 3.30 10.80 9.14
C VAL A 18 4.03 11.67 8.12
N ASN A 19 4.35 12.91 8.49
CA ASN A 19 5.15 13.87 7.73
C ASN A 19 6.65 13.49 7.71
N ARG A 20 6.93 12.20 7.46
CA ARG A 20 8.22 11.52 7.15
C ARG A 20 8.03 10.32 6.21
N LEU A 21 6.79 9.89 5.98
CA LEU A 21 6.50 8.65 5.26
C LEU A 21 5.78 8.97 3.95
N ALA A 22 6.12 8.23 2.90
CA ALA A 22 5.39 8.27 1.64
C ALA A 22 3.98 7.69 1.80
N LEU A 23 2.97 8.36 1.23
CA LEU A 23 1.59 7.88 1.19
C LEU A 23 1.31 7.16 -0.13
N LEU A 24 0.82 5.93 -0.03
CA LEU A 24 0.37 5.15 -1.17
C LEU A 24 -1.11 5.40 -1.44
N GLN A 25 -1.46 5.86 -2.63
CA GLN A 25 -2.85 6.01 -3.06
C GLN A 25 -3.16 5.04 -4.18
N PHE A 26 -4.02 4.08 -3.86
CA PHE A 26 -4.62 3.18 -4.84
C PHE A 26 -5.92 3.78 -5.37
N ASN A 27 -6.03 3.92 -6.69
CA ASN A 27 -7.31 4.21 -7.34
C ASN A 27 -7.72 2.98 -8.15
N VAL A 28 -8.87 2.42 -7.80
CA VAL A 28 -9.42 1.17 -8.36
C VAL A 28 -10.68 1.53 -9.14
N SER A 29 -10.83 1.02 -10.35
CA SER A 29 -12.08 1.16 -11.10
C SER A 29 -13.26 0.47 -10.41
N LEU A 30 -14.49 0.81 -10.81
CA LEU A 30 -15.68 0.20 -10.23
C LEU A 30 -15.78 -1.31 -10.52
N ASP A 31 -15.29 -1.74 -11.68
CA ASP A 31 -15.18 -3.15 -12.10
C ASP A 31 -13.93 -3.86 -11.57
N GLU A 32 -13.04 -3.14 -10.88
CA GLU A 32 -11.75 -3.62 -10.36
C GLU A 32 -10.72 -4.05 -11.41
N GLU A 33 -10.98 -3.83 -12.70
CA GLU A 33 -10.04 -4.20 -13.78
C GLU A 33 -8.84 -3.25 -13.87
N HIS A 34 -9.01 -2.00 -13.45
CA HIS A 34 -7.99 -0.96 -13.54
C HIS A 34 -7.55 -0.52 -12.15
N THR A 35 -6.24 -0.66 -11.88
CA THR A 35 -5.64 -0.20 -10.62
C THR A 35 -4.45 0.72 -10.89
N PHE A 36 -4.59 1.96 -10.43
CA PHE A 36 -3.57 3.00 -10.49
C PHE A 36 -2.94 3.18 -9.11
N LEU A 37 -1.64 3.41 -9.08
CA LEU A 37 -0.90 3.71 -7.85
C LEU A 37 -0.22 5.07 -7.98
N HIS A 38 -0.48 5.93 -7.01
CA HIS A 38 0.23 7.20 -6.86
C HIS A 38 0.97 7.19 -5.52
N VAL A 39 2.15 7.77 -5.51
CA VAL A 39 2.95 7.97 -4.29
C VAL A 39 3.02 9.46 -4.03
N ALA A 40 2.54 9.89 -2.86
CA ALA A 40 2.72 11.26 -2.39
C ALA A 40 3.89 11.29 -1.40
N LEU A 41 4.88 12.12 -1.69
CA LEU A 41 6.05 12.36 -0.84
C LEU A 41 5.87 13.64 -0.03
N GLU A 42 6.63 13.76 1.06
CA GLU A 42 6.52 14.88 1.99
C GLU A 42 6.77 16.26 1.37
N ARG A 43 7.63 16.33 0.36
CA ARG A 43 8.00 17.60 -0.31
C ARG A 43 6.89 18.13 -1.23
N GLY A 44 5.71 17.50 -1.22
CA GLY A 44 4.62 17.79 -2.17
C GLY A 44 4.87 17.20 -3.55
N GLU A 45 5.89 16.35 -3.69
CA GLU A 45 6.15 15.60 -4.91
C GLU A 45 5.14 14.46 -5.03
N HIS A 46 4.61 14.30 -6.24
CA HIS A 46 3.67 13.24 -6.58
C HIS A 46 4.26 12.40 -7.71
N ILE A 47 4.39 11.11 -7.47
CA ILE A 47 4.89 10.16 -8.45
C ILE A 47 3.71 9.30 -8.88
N ASP A 48 3.38 9.38 -10.16
CA ASP A 48 2.39 8.52 -10.80
C ASP A 48 3.08 7.24 -11.29
N LEU A 49 2.73 6.10 -10.69
CA LEU A 49 3.20 4.78 -11.12
C LEU A 49 2.27 4.17 -12.18
N GLY A 50 1.21 4.88 -12.55
CA GLY A 50 0.28 4.54 -13.59
C GLY A 50 -0.55 3.29 -13.29
N GLU A 51 -1.20 2.80 -14.34
CA GLU A 51 -2.00 1.58 -14.31
C GLU A 51 -1.13 0.34 -14.52
N ARG A 52 -1.25 -0.65 -13.65
CA ARG A 52 -0.60 -1.96 -13.86
C ARG A 52 -1.45 -3.08 -13.28
N ALA A 53 -1.57 -4.19 -14.01
CA ALA A 53 -2.26 -5.39 -13.52
C ALA A 53 -1.69 -5.93 -12.20
N HIS A 54 -0.39 -5.74 -11.95
CA HIS A 54 0.25 -6.13 -10.69
C HIS A 54 0.03 -5.14 -9.53
N HIS A 55 -0.72 -4.05 -9.70
CA HIS A 55 -1.10 -3.22 -8.55
C HIS A 55 -2.29 -3.81 -7.77
N TYR A 56 -3.13 -4.63 -8.41
CA TYR A 56 -4.32 -5.16 -7.74
C TYR A 56 -3.99 -6.07 -6.55
N PHE A 57 -2.89 -6.83 -6.58
CA PHE A 57 -2.48 -7.63 -5.41
C PHE A 57 -2.12 -6.75 -4.20
N LEU A 58 -1.58 -5.54 -4.42
CA LEU A 58 -1.29 -4.59 -3.35
C LEU A 58 -2.59 -4.09 -2.71
N VAL A 59 -3.62 -3.83 -3.53
CA VAL A 59 -4.96 -3.47 -3.05
C VAL A 59 -5.55 -4.60 -2.20
N THR A 60 -5.42 -5.86 -2.64
CA THR A 60 -5.89 -7.03 -1.87
C THR A 60 -5.21 -7.11 -0.49
N LEU A 61 -3.89 -6.90 -0.44
CA LEU A 61 -3.16 -6.86 0.83
C LEU A 61 -3.56 -5.66 1.71
N ALA A 62 -3.78 -4.50 1.10
CA ALA A 62 -4.22 -3.28 1.77
C ALA A 62 -5.61 -3.45 2.40
N ARG A 63 -6.56 -4.06 1.68
CA ARG A 63 -7.89 -4.41 2.18
C ARG A 63 -7.82 -5.37 3.36
N GLN A 64 -6.97 -6.40 3.28
CA GLN A 64 -6.79 -7.33 4.39
C GLN A 64 -6.23 -6.62 5.63
N ARG A 65 -5.20 -5.77 5.46
CA ARG A 65 -4.63 -5.02 6.58
C ARG A 65 -5.64 -4.05 7.20
N LEU A 66 -6.46 -3.39 6.40
CA LEU A 66 -7.58 -2.56 6.88
C LEU A 66 -8.62 -3.36 7.66
N LYS A 67 -8.99 -4.54 7.15
CA LYS A 67 -9.93 -5.42 7.82
C LYS A 67 -9.42 -5.83 9.20
N ASP A 68 -8.16 -6.27 9.28
CA ASP A 68 -7.56 -6.70 10.54
C ASP A 68 -7.40 -5.54 11.53
N ALA A 69 -7.03 -4.35 11.04
CA ALA A 69 -6.94 -3.13 11.85
C ALA A 69 -8.30 -2.73 12.45
N ARG A 70 -9.38 -2.82 11.66
CA ARG A 70 -10.75 -2.52 12.13
C ARG A 70 -11.26 -3.52 13.17
N CYS A 71 -10.78 -4.77 13.12
CA CYS A 71 -11.11 -5.79 14.12
C CYS A 71 -10.37 -5.62 15.45
N GLY A 72 -9.46 -4.63 15.59
CA GLY A 72 -8.76 -4.33 16.85
C GLY A 72 -7.68 -5.33 17.24
N GLY A 73 -7.17 -6.12 16.28
CA GLY A 73 -6.08 -7.07 16.53
C GLY A 73 -4.71 -6.39 16.72
N ASP A 74 -3.74 -7.13 17.27
CA ASP A 74 -2.36 -6.66 17.43
C ASP A 74 -1.74 -6.18 16.10
N PRO A 75 -1.18 -4.95 16.02
CA PRO A 75 -0.58 -4.41 14.80
C PRO A 75 0.46 -5.32 14.13
N SER A 76 1.19 -6.12 14.91
CA SER A 76 2.19 -7.04 14.36
C SER A 76 1.55 -8.21 13.57
N GLY A 77 0.32 -8.58 13.91
CA GLY A 77 -0.45 -9.65 13.29
C GLY A 77 -1.34 -9.22 12.12
N GLN A 78 -1.50 -7.93 11.85
CA GLN A 78 -2.42 -7.43 10.82
C GLN A 78 -1.87 -7.61 9.39
N GLY A 79 -2.76 -7.96 8.46
CA GLY A 79 -2.54 -7.88 7.01
C GLY A 79 -1.79 -9.05 6.38
N TRP A 80 -1.43 -10.07 7.15
CA TRP A 80 -0.69 -11.22 6.64
C TRP A 80 -1.60 -12.18 5.87
N ILE A 81 -1.20 -12.50 4.63
CA ILE A 81 -1.86 -13.50 3.79
C ILE A 81 -0.80 -14.50 3.32
N ALA A 82 -1.11 -15.79 3.42
CA ALA A 82 -0.28 -16.84 2.83
C ALA A 82 -0.18 -16.67 1.30
N VAL A 83 1.01 -16.83 0.72
CA VAL A 83 1.26 -16.55 -0.70
C VAL A 83 0.42 -17.46 -1.62
N ASP A 84 0.22 -18.71 -1.25
CA ASP A 84 -0.66 -19.66 -1.94
C ASP A 84 -2.13 -19.24 -1.88
N ALA A 85 -2.60 -18.78 -0.71
CA ALA A 85 -3.95 -18.25 -0.56
C ALA A 85 -4.15 -16.97 -1.39
N LEU A 86 -3.18 -16.05 -1.36
CA LEU A 86 -3.23 -14.83 -2.16
C LEU A 86 -3.23 -15.12 -3.66
N ALA A 87 -2.41 -16.07 -4.12
CA ALA A 87 -2.38 -16.48 -5.52
C ALA A 87 -3.76 -17.00 -5.96
N LYS A 88 -4.37 -17.87 -5.13
CA LYS A 88 -5.72 -18.40 -5.39
C LYS A 88 -6.79 -17.31 -5.43
N MET A 89 -6.76 -16.34 -4.50
CA MET A 89 -7.69 -15.21 -4.50
C MET A 89 -7.62 -14.38 -5.78
N LEU A 90 -6.44 -14.29 -6.38
CA LEU A 90 -6.18 -13.51 -7.58
C LEU A 90 -6.34 -14.32 -8.88
N GLY A 91 -6.69 -15.61 -8.80
CA GLY A 91 -6.75 -16.49 -9.97
C GLY A 91 -5.38 -16.74 -10.61
N LEU A 92 -4.29 -16.62 -9.84
CA LEU A 92 -2.92 -16.81 -10.28
C LEU A 92 -2.32 -18.08 -9.65
N ASP A 93 -1.23 -18.58 -10.23
CA ASP A 93 -0.32 -19.46 -9.49
C ASP A 93 0.70 -18.66 -8.67
N THR A 94 1.36 -19.36 -7.76
CA THR A 94 2.35 -18.77 -6.85
C THR A 94 3.58 -18.24 -7.57
N GLY A 95 3.97 -18.81 -8.71
CA GLY A 95 5.07 -18.33 -9.54
C GLY A 95 4.77 -16.95 -10.13
N HIS A 96 3.60 -16.80 -10.76
CA HIS A 96 3.11 -15.53 -11.28
C HIS A 96 2.98 -14.46 -10.18
N LEU A 97 2.44 -14.82 -9.02
CA LEU A 97 2.36 -13.89 -7.88
C LEU A 97 3.76 -13.44 -7.41
N ASN A 98 4.74 -14.34 -7.33
CA ASN A 98 6.12 -13.96 -6.97
C ASN A 98 6.73 -12.98 -7.98
N ILE A 99 6.45 -13.14 -9.28
CA ILE A 99 6.86 -12.17 -10.31
C ILE A 99 6.19 -10.82 -10.08
N HIS A 100 4.90 -10.78 -9.74
CA HIS A 100 4.19 -9.54 -9.41
C HIS A 100 4.80 -8.85 -8.19
N ILE A 101 5.09 -9.60 -7.13
CA ILE A 101 5.76 -9.08 -5.92
C ILE A 101 7.13 -8.48 -6.26
N TYR A 102 7.96 -9.20 -7.03
CA TYR A 102 9.27 -8.70 -7.45
C TYR A 102 9.17 -7.42 -8.28
N ARG A 103 8.27 -7.39 -9.27
CA ARG A 103 8.05 -6.22 -10.12
C ARG A 103 7.55 -5.02 -9.33
N ALA A 104 6.60 -5.21 -8.42
CA ALA A 104 6.09 -4.16 -7.56
C ALA A 104 7.20 -3.57 -6.68
N ARG A 105 8.00 -4.41 -6.01
CA ARG A 105 9.14 -3.94 -5.20
C ARG A 105 10.12 -3.11 -6.02
N ARG A 106 10.50 -3.58 -7.21
CA ARG A 106 11.42 -2.83 -8.09
C ARG A 106 10.82 -1.49 -8.54
N HIS A 107 9.52 -1.47 -8.83
CA HIS A 107 8.82 -0.26 -9.26
C HIS A 107 8.70 0.76 -8.13
N LEU A 108 8.40 0.30 -6.91
CA LEU A 108 8.35 1.13 -5.71
C LEU A 108 9.75 1.64 -5.32
N ALA A 109 10.79 0.82 -5.46
CA ALA A 109 12.18 1.23 -5.20
C ALA A 109 12.64 2.38 -6.10
N SER A 110 12.13 2.47 -7.33
CA SER A 110 12.41 3.62 -8.21
C SER A 110 11.62 4.89 -7.88
N ALA A 111 10.54 4.74 -7.12
CA ALA A 111 9.62 5.83 -6.78
C ALA A 111 9.87 6.40 -5.38
N LEU A 112 10.39 5.58 -4.46
CA LEU A 112 10.58 5.96 -3.09
C LEU A 112 12.01 6.48 -2.87
N PRO A 113 12.18 7.57 -2.09
CA PRO A 113 13.47 8.23 -1.93
C PRO A 113 14.49 7.39 -1.14
N SER A 114 14.03 6.45 -0.30
CA SER A 114 14.89 5.56 0.49
C SER A 114 14.60 4.09 0.21
N SER A 115 15.65 3.27 0.13
CA SER A 115 15.52 1.81 -0.01
C SER A 115 14.73 1.17 1.15
N SER A 116 14.86 1.73 2.36
CA SER A 116 14.08 1.33 3.54
C SER A 116 12.57 1.50 3.34
N ASP A 117 12.12 2.54 2.64
CA ASP A 117 10.70 2.77 2.39
C ASP A 117 10.15 1.73 1.41
N SER A 118 10.93 1.37 0.39
CA SER A 118 10.55 0.35 -0.57
C SER A 118 10.41 -1.04 0.06
N GLU A 119 11.34 -1.42 0.92
CA GLU A 119 11.22 -2.67 1.69
C GLU A 119 10.07 -2.60 2.71
N ALA A 120 9.78 -1.41 3.24
CA ALA A 120 8.65 -1.19 4.13
C ALA A 120 7.28 -1.23 3.44
N VAL A 121 7.19 -1.24 2.10
CA VAL A 121 5.90 -1.40 1.39
C VAL A 121 5.42 -2.85 1.42
N LEU A 122 6.34 -3.82 1.39
CA LEU A 122 5.99 -5.23 1.29
C LEU A 122 6.82 -6.07 2.25
N GLU A 123 6.21 -6.43 3.37
CA GLU A 123 6.82 -7.31 4.35
C GLU A 123 6.53 -8.78 4.02
N ARG A 124 7.48 -9.67 4.32
CA ARG A 124 7.37 -11.10 4.07
C ARG A 124 7.87 -11.89 5.28
N ARG A 125 7.14 -12.93 5.68
CA ARG A 125 7.56 -13.88 6.73
C ARG A 125 7.01 -15.27 6.43
N ARG A 126 7.77 -16.35 6.68
CA ARG A 126 7.27 -17.75 6.66
C ARG A 126 6.23 -18.10 5.57
N GLY A 127 6.42 -17.64 4.33
CA GLY A 127 5.47 -17.91 3.22
C GLY A 127 4.24 -17.00 3.15
N GLU A 128 4.12 -16.03 4.04
CA GLU A 128 3.11 -14.98 4.07
C GLU A 128 3.69 -13.64 3.58
N VAL A 129 2.80 -12.79 3.08
CA VAL A 129 3.10 -11.43 2.65
C VAL A 129 2.03 -10.47 3.19
N ARG A 130 2.42 -9.23 3.44
CA ARG A 130 1.51 -8.12 3.75
C ARG A 130 1.97 -6.83 3.10
N ILE A 131 1.04 -5.89 2.90
CA ILE A 131 1.43 -4.50 2.72
C ILE A 131 2.01 -4.01 4.04
N GLY A 132 3.15 -3.33 4.01
CA GLY A 132 3.89 -2.97 5.20
C GLY A 132 3.41 -1.67 5.84
N ALA A 133 4.33 -0.96 6.49
CA ALA A 133 3.98 0.09 7.45
C ALA A 133 3.83 1.50 6.86
N LEU A 134 3.85 1.67 5.53
CA LEU A 134 3.53 2.97 4.94
C LEU A 134 2.04 3.28 5.08
N PRO A 135 1.66 4.56 5.28
CA PRO A 135 0.27 4.97 5.18
C PRO A 135 -0.25 4.69 3.77
N PHE A 136 -1.51 4.30 3.66
CA PHE A 136 -2.14 4.08 2.37
C PHE A 136 -3.63 4.41 2.37
N ARG A 137 -4.16 4.72 1.20
CA ARG A 137 -5.60 4.87 0.97
C ARG A 137 -6.05 4.16 -0.29
N ILE A 138 -7.28 3.67 -0.26
CA ILE A 138 -7.94 2.97 -1.36
C ILE A 138 -9.16 3.80 -1.76
N VAL A 139 -9.17 4.26 -3.01
CA VAL A 139 -10.29 4.95 -3.63
C VAL A 139 -10.85 4.04 -4.72
N ARG A 140 -12.14 3.71 -4.65
CA ARG A 140 -12.84 2.93 -5.67
C ARG A 140 -13.80 3.84 -6.45
N GLY A 141 -13.54 4.04 -7.73
CA GLY A 141 -14.20 5.07 -8.53
C GLY A 141 -13.97 6.45 -7.91
N SER A 142 -15.00 7.05 -7.33
CA SER A 142 -14.94 8.33 -6.61
C SER A 142 -15.09 8.19 -5.09
N LEU A 143 -15.22 6.96 -4.56
CA LEU A 143 -15.49 6.71 -3.14
C LEU A 143 -14.20 6.32 -2.41
N LEU A 144 -13.92 6.96 -1.27
CA LEU A 144 -12.90 6.49 -0.34
C LEU A 144 -13.37 5.16 0.29
N GLU A 145 -12.76 4.05 -0.11
CA GLU A 145 -13.06 2.71 0.40
C GLU A 145 -12.43 2.49 1.79
N GLY A 146 -11.21 3.01 1.99
CA GLY A 146 -10.55 2.98 3.28
C GLY A 146 -9.20 3.68 3.29
N GLU A 147 -8.75 4.04 4.49
CA GLU A 147 -7.46 4.65 4.75
C GLU A 147 -6.83 3.97 5.96
N PHE A 148 -5.53 3.69 5.85
CA PHE A 148 -4.72 3.11 6.90
C PHE A 148 -3.60 4.07 7.23
N VAL A 149 -3.53 4.46 8.49
CA VAL A 149 -2.40 5.20 9.05
C VAL A 149 -1.70 4.26 10.03
N PRO A 150 -0.42 3.93 9.81
CA PRO A 150 0.34 3.14 10.77
C PRO A 150 0.35 3.86 12.12
N ALA A 151 0.22 3.12 13.21
CA ALA A 151 0.49 3.69 14.52
C ALA A 151 1.93 4.25 14.52
N PRO A 152 2.17 5.44 15.11
CA PRO A 152 3.53 5.94 15.23
C PRO A 152 4.34 4.85 15.91
N ALA A 153 5.46 4.44 15.29
CA ALA A 153 6.36 3.49 15.90
C ALA A 153 6.74 4.07 17.26
N THR A 154 6.20 3.50 18.35
CA THR A 154 6.61 3.84 19.69
C THR A 154 8.07 3.41 19.75
N LEU A 155 8.99 4.38 19.54
CA LEU A 155 10.39 4.19 19.86
C LEU A 155 10.42 3.57 21.26
N PRO A 156 11.06 2.40 21.46
CA PRO A 156 11.25 1.90 22.81
C PRO A 156 11.95 3.04 23.55
N ALA A 157 11.30 3.53 24.62
CA ALA A 157 11.92 4.45 25.53
C ALA A 157 13.23 3.79 25.95
N HIS A 158 14.36 4.31 25.47
CA HIS A 158 15.65 3.89 25.95
C HIS A 158 15.62 4.14 27.45
N SER A 159 15.51 3.06 28.23
CA SER A 159 15.67 3.09 29.68
C SER A 159 17.02 3.72 29.97
N MET A 160 16.95 4.77 30.79
CA MET A 160 18.06 5.46 31.44
C MET A 160 18.95 4.49 32.22
#